data_AF-A0A365T8H9-F1
#
_entry.id   AF-A0A365T8H9-F1
#
_cell.length_a   1.000
_cell.length_b   1.000
_cell.length_c   1.000
_cell.angle_alpha   90.00
_cell.angle_beta   90.00
_cell.angle_gamma   90.00
#
_symmetry.space_group_name_H-M   'P 1'
#
loop_
_entity.id
_entity.type
_entity.pdbx_description
1 polymer ?
#
loop_
_entity_poly.entity_id
_entity_poly.type
_entity_poly.pdbx_seq_one_letter_code
_entity_poly.pdbx_strand_id
1 'polypeptide(L)'
;MELIASASPEESNLTAVTYTQPPNQWIDDWQENIGILPHKTEFIHASGMAESESYDESTPENVTTAVVDPTDPMEIIVPLSEHLEKWTNDDRQPIVAVQTLTVLLEYIDFDTAFRYLHILNHRVQAAGAVGYYQIDPDVHDPETINTLKTLFDTVVEVTDDGTEWTTTPTYDPDISAETTDDEVTDDESMASSGPLSSLATMVSDLFSTDGDASAESTTEQTETRGDEPTMAEADDDSRESTATATTVPENLADEEMLTDEEQIRSLLIQYGGRMKQADITAETSWSKSTVSRKLSKMEDDDEITRIQVGRGNLVFLNGSEPEASKSPFEA
;
A
#
# COMPACT_ATOMS: atom_id res chain seq x y z
N MET A 1 2.18 7.72 13.16
CA MET A 1 3.64 7.94 13.02
C MET A 1 4.38 7.90 14.35
N GLU A 2 3.87 8.48 15.44
CA GLU A 2 4.58 8.50 16.74
C GLU A 2 4.94 7.11 17.30
N LEU A 3 4.07 6.10 17.12
CA LEU A 3 4.38 4.72 17.53
C LEU A 3 5.59 4.14 16.77
N ILE A 4 5.75 4.48 15.50
CA ILE A 4 6.88 4.04 14.66
C ILE A 4 8.16 4.76 15.12
N ALA A 5 8.04 6.04 15.47
CA ALA A 5 9.14 6.86 15.99
C ALA A 5 9.53 6.57 17.45
N SER A 6 8.86 5.62 18.12
CA SER A 6 9.22 5.19 19.48
C SER A 6 10.58 4.49 19.51
N ALA A 7 11.01 3.89 18.39
CA ALA A 7 12.39 3.51 18.16
C ALA A 7 13.21 4.73 17.72
N SER A 8 14.41 4.91 18.29
CA SER A 8 15.33 5.99 17.91
C SER A 8 15.53 6.02 16.38
N PRO A 9 15.08 7.08 15.66
CA PRO A 9 15.14 7.08 14.20
C PRO A 9 16.56 6.82 13.65
N GLU A 10 17.58 7.40 14.27
CA GLU A 10 18.99 7.25 13.89
C GLU A 10 19.54 5.82 14.04
N GLU A 11 18.90 5.00 14.88
CA GLU A 11 19.30 3.61 15.18
C GLU A 11 18.37 2.59 14.49
N SER A 12 17.56 3.04 13.54
CA SER A 12 16.56 2.21 12.86
C SER A 12 16.65 2.29 11.33
N ASN A 13 16.25 1.20 10.69
CA ASN A 13 15.96 1.15 9.27
C ASN A 13 14.44 0.93 9.11
N LEU A 14 13.80 1.69 8.22
CA LEU A 14 12.35 1.65 8.02
C LEU A 14 11.99 1.18 6.62
N THR A 15 11.13 0.17 6.51
CA THR A 15 10.41 -0.12 5.27
C THR A 15 8.93 0.20 5.45
N ALA A 16 8.36 0.99 4.55
CA ALA A 16 6.99 1.48 4.66
C ALA A 16 6.17 1.04 3.44
N VAL A 17 5.07 0.32 3.68
CA VAL A 17 4.06 0.00 2.67
C VAL A 17 2.95 1.05 2.77
N THR A 18 2.78 1.85 1.71
CA THR A 18 1.75 2.89 1.66
C THR A 18 0.74 2.56 0.56
N TYR A 19 -0.55 2.68 0.86
CA TYR A 19 -1.62 2.49 -0.12
C TYR A 19 -2.19 3.83 -0.58
N THR A 20 -2.39 4.78 0.33
CA THR A 20 -3.06 6.05 0.01
C THR A 20 -2.07 7.18 -0.20
N GLN A 21 -1.26 7.45 0.83
CA GLN A 21 -0.39 8.60 0.84
C GLN A 21 0.87 8.32 0.01
N PRO A 22 1.22 9.21 -0.94
CA PRO A 22 2.45 9.06 -1.70
C PRO A 22 3.67 9.27 -0.77
N PRO A 23 4.80 8.58 -1.04
CA PRO A 23 6.00 8.64 -0.18
C PRO A 23 6.53 10.03 0.14
N ASN A 24 6.50 10.98 -0.80
CA ASN A 24 6.96 12.36 -0.58
C ASN A 24 6.13 13.06 0.51
N GLN A 25 4.80 12.99 0.44
CA GLN A 25 3.95 13.59 1.46
C GLN A 25 4.13 12.88 2.81
N TRP A 26 4.31 11.55 2.79
CA TRP A 26 4.58 10.82 4.02
C TRP A 26 5.89 11.29 4.70
N ILE A 27 6.91 11.57 3.89
CA ILE A 27 8.19 12.11 4.35
C ILE A 27 8.01 13.51 4.92
N ASP A 28 7.28 14.38 4.23
CA ASP A 28 6.99 15.74 4.68
C ASP A 28 6.28 15.71 6.04
N ASP A 29 5.21 14.90 6.16
CA ASP A 29 4.48 14.73 7.42
C ASP A 29 5.38 14.16 8.53
N TRP A 30 6.26 13.20 8.22
CA TRP A 30 7.22 12.68 9.19
C TRP A 30 8.18 13.76 9.67
N GLN A 31 8.73 14.56 8.75
CA GLN A 31 9.68 15.61 9.08
C GLN A 31 9.03 16.73 9.89
N GLU A 32 7.78 17.08 9.59
CA GLU A 32 7.02 18.07 10.36
C GLU A 32 6.71 17.61 11.79
N ASN A 33 6.37 16.33 11.97
CA ASN A 33 5.88 15.83 13.27
C ASN A 33 6.97 15.18 14.13
N ILE A 34 7.93 14.48 13.53
CA ILE A 34 8.98 13.71 14.20
C ILE A 34 10.36 14.35 14.01
N GLY A 35 10.61 14.96 12.85
CA GLY A 35 11.87 15.60 12.51
C GLY A 35 12.77 14.72 11.67
N ILE A 36 13.68 13.97 12.29
CA ILE A 36 14.74 13.25 11.56
C ILE A 36 14.18 11.92 11.02
N LEU A 37 14.43 11.63 9.74
CA LEU A 37 14.11 10.36 9.13
C LEU A 37 14.99 9.23 9.66
N PRO A 38 14.51 7.98 9.65
CA PRO A 38 15.36 6.81 9.90
C PRO A 38 16.61 6.76 9.01
N HIS A 39 17.66 6.08 9.47
CA HIS A 39 18.95 6.01 8.75
C HIS A 39 18.77 5.56 7.30
N LYS A 40 17.89 4.57 7.07
CA LYS A 40 17.43 4.17 5.74
C LYS A 40 15.92 4.09 5.73
N THR A 41 15.29 4.57 4.67
CA THR A 41 13.83 4.47 4.49
C THR A 41 13.53 3.94 3.09
N GLU A 42 12.87 2.79 2.99
CA GLU A 42 12.49 2.18 1.70
C GLU A 42 10.97 2.07 1.61
N PHE A 43 10.36 2.69 0.61
CA PHE A 43 8.92 2.68 0.38
C PHE A 43 8.51 1.62 -0.63
N ILE A 44 7.36 1.00 -0.37
CA ILE A 44 6.60 0.19 -1.31
C ILE A 44 5.23 0.85 -1.42
N HIS A 45 5.07 1.68 -2.44
CA HIS A 45 3.84 2.40 -2.71
C HIS A 45 2.93 1.53 -3.57
N ALA A 46 1.93 0.94 -2.95
CA ALA A 46 0.93 0.13 -3.63
C ALA A 46 -0.11 1.07 -4.25
N SER A 47 0.04 1.44 -5.52
CA SER A 47 -0.84 2.38 -6.23
C SER A 47 -1.34 1.80 -7.55
N GLY A 48 -2.65 1.94 -7.81
CA GLY A 48 -3.29 1.44 -9.04
C GLY A 48 -2.98 2.27 -10.30
N MET A 49 -2.34 3.43 -10.15
CA MET A 49 -1.81 4.20 -11.27
C MET A 49 -0.32 3.94 -11.44
N ALA A 50 0.03 3.34 -12.57
CA ALA A 50 1.41 3.20 -13.01
C ALA A 50 1.89 4.52 -13.64
N GLU A 51 2.24 5.51 -12.82
CA GLU A 51 3.11 6.59 -13.30
C GLU A 51 4.38 6.66 -12.44
N SER A 52 5.32 5.84 -12.87
CA SER A 52 6.75 6.03 -12.75
C SER A 52 7.18 7.27 -13.56
N GLU A 53 6.78 8.47 -13.15
CA GLU A 53 7.45 9.70 -13.58
C GLU A 53 7.76 10.57 -12.36
N SER A 54 9.00 10.38 -11.87
CA SER A 54 9.74 11.25 -10.96
C SER A 54 9.11 11.58 -9.58
N TYR A 55 9.28 10.65 -8.64
CA TYR A 55 9.53 11.03 -7.22
C TYR A 55 10.93 11.71 -7.04
N ASP A 56 11.63 12.03 -8.13
CA ASP A 56 13.07 12.23 -8.18
C ASP A 56 13.53 13.67 -7.92
N GLU A 57 12.63 14.68 -7.94
CA GLU A 57 13.11 16.07 -7.88
C GLU A 57 13.42 16.58 -6.45
N SER A 58 13.12 15.81 -5.40
CA SER A 58 13.43 16.21 -4.01
C SER A 58 13.64 15.08 -2.99
N THR A 59 13.67 13.81 -3.42
CA THR A 59 13.79 12.68 -2.48
C THR A 59 15.20 12.59 -1.88
N PRO A 60 15.35 12.53 -0.54
CA PRO A 60 16.66 12.38 0.11
C PRO A 60 17.42 11.13 -0.33
N GLU A 61 18.77 11.17 -0.36
CA GLU A 61 19.61 10.03 -0.82
C GLU A 61 19.40 8.73 -0.02
N ASN A 62 18.91 8.81 1.22
CA ASN A 62 18.64 7.66 2.08
C ASN A 62 17.23 7.07 1.90
N VAL A 63 16.48 7.56 0.90
CA VAL A 63 15.12 7.14 0.61
C VAL A 63 15.06 6.45 -0.76
N THR A 64 14.40 5.29 -0.82
CA THR A 64 14.05 4.62 -2.08
C THR A 64 12.56 4.37 -2.14
N THR A 65 11.99 4.29 -3.34
CA THR A 65 10.56 4.01 -3.55
C THR A 65 10.38 3.00 -4.67
N ALA A 66 9.59 1.96 -4.42
CA ALA A 66 9.06 1.05 -5.44
C ALA A 66 7.55 1.26 -5.56
N VAL A 67 7.03 1.32 -6.78
CA VAL A 67 5.59 1.38 -7.06
C VAL A 67 5.13 -0.01 -7.48
N VAL A 68 4.06 -0.50 -6.89
CA VAL A 68 3.56 -1.88 -7.06
C VAL A 68 2.05 -1.93 -7.22
N ASP A 69 1.54 -3.00 -7.81
CA ASP A 69 0.11 -3.23 -7.93
C ASP A 69 -0.49 -3.60 -6.54
N PRO A 70 -1.44 -2.80 -6.01
CA PRO A 70 -2.10 -3.11 -4.74
C PRO A 70 -2.99 -4.36 -4.77
N THR A 71 -3.35 -4.87 -5.95
CA THR A 71 -4.15 -6.10 -6.11
C THR A 71 -3.30 -7.37 -6.08
N ASP A 72 -1.98 -7.27 -6.22
CA ASP A 72 -1.05 -8.40 -6.12
C ASP A 72 -0.24 -8.33 -4.82
N PRO A 73 -0.61 -9.10 -3.78
CA PRO A 73 0.11 -9.10 -2.52
C PRO A 73 1.58 -9.54 -2.65
N MET A 74 1.93 -10.32 -3.68
CA MET A 74 3.30 -10.77 -3.90
C MET A 74 4.21 -9.66 -4.38
N GLU A 75 3.69 -8.70 -5.16
CA GLU A 75 4.45 -7.51 -5.55
C GLU A 75 4.83 -6.64 -4.34
N ILE A 76 4.09 -6.75 -3.23
CA ILE A 76 4.45 -6.11 -1.96
C ILE A 76 5.39 -6.98 -1.12
N ILE A 77 5.11 -8.28 -1.01
CA ILE A 77 5.90 -9.21 -0.18
C ILE A 77 7.36 -9.28 -0.65
N VAL A 78 7.58 -9.39 -1.96
CA VAL A 78 8.93 -9.64 -2.51
C VAL A 78 9.88 -8.49 -2.20
N PRO A 79 9.60 -7.22 -2.58
CA PRO A 79 10.49 -6.10 -2.26
C PRO A 79 10.67 -5.91 -0.75
N LEU A 80 9.61 -6.08 0.04
CA LEU A 80 9.69 -5.96 1.50
C LEU A 80 10.67 -6.96 2.10
N SER A 81 10.69 -8.17 1.55
CA SER A 81 11.60 -9.22 2.02
C SER A 81 13.03 -8.93 1.62
N GLU A 82 13.24 -8.42 0.40
CA GLU A 82 14.56 -7.95 -0.02
C GLU A 82 15.06 -6.80 0.87
N HIS A 83 14.19 -5.88 1.28
CA HIS A 83 14.52 -4.79 2.21
C HIS A 83 14.98 -5.37 3.56
N LEU A 84 14.20 -6.28 4.13
CA LEU A 84 14.51 -6.93 5.41
C LEU A 84 15.79 -7.77 5.34
N GLU A 85 16.01 -8.54 4.28
CA GLU A 85 17.21 -9.35 4.08
C GLU A 85 18.49 -8.50 4.03
N LYS A 86 18.43 -7.30 3.44
CA LYS A 86 19.56 -6.35 3.43
C LYS A 86 19.93 -5.89 4.83
N TRP A 87 18.99 -5.90 5.78
CA TRP A 87 19.18 -5.40 7.15
C TRP A 87 19.44 -6.50 8.17
N THR A 88 19.36 -7.77 7.80
CA THR A 88 19.59 -8.91 8.72
C THR A 88 20.95 -8.87 9.42
N ASN A 89 21.96 -8.22 8.83
CA ASN A 89 23.29 -8.06 9.42
C ASN A 89 23.63 -6.61 9.82
N ASP A 90 22.65 -5.70 9.81
CA ASP A 90 22.81 -4.34 10.33
C ASP A 90 22.61 -4.35 11.86
N ASP A 91 23.35 -3.52 12.59
CA ASP A 91 23.21 -3.39 14.05
C ASP A 91 21.94 -2.59 14.43
N ARG A 92 21.26 -2.01 13.45
CA ARG A 92 20.05 -1.18 13.60
C ARG A 92 18.77 -2.00 13.64
N GLN A 93 17.77 -1.52 14.37
CA GLN A 93 16.46 -2.17 14.46
C GLN A 93 15.69 -2.02 13.13
N PRO A 94 15.33 -3.12 12.42
CA PRO A 94 14.43 -3.05 11.29
C PRO A 94 12.99 -2.80 11.77
N ILE A 95 12.32 -1.87 11.09
CA ILE A 95 10.94 -1.48 11.35
C ILE A 95 10.15 -1.63 10.05
N VAL A 96 8.98 -2.24 10.14
CA VAL A 96 8.02 -2.37 9.04
C VAL A 96 6.79 -1.55 9.39
N ALA A 97 6.37 -0.65 8.52
CA ALA A 97 5.14 0.12 8.69
C ALA A 97 4.18 -0.17 7.54
N VAL A 98 2.92 -0.53 7.82
CA VAL A 98 1.88 -0.76 6.81
C VAL A 98 0.72 0.21 7.03
N GLN A 99 0.54 1.12 6.08
CA GLN A 99 -0.43 2.22 6.13
C GLN A 99 -1.30 2.20 4.87
N THR A 100 -2.48 1.60 4.88
CA THR A 100 -3.24 1.02 6.01
C THR A 100 -3.89 -0.29 5.57
N LEU A 101 -4.12 -1.22 6.51
CA LEU A 101 -4.87 -2.46 6.28
C LEU A 101 -6.29 -2.22 5.80
N THR A 102 -6.89 -1.09 6.18
CA THR A 102 -8.24 -0.73 5.71
C THR A 102 -8.31 -0.71 4.20
N VAL A 103 -7.31 -0.11 3.57
CA VAL A 103 -7.27 0.05 2.12
C VAL A 103 -6.84 -1.24 1.44
N LEU A 104 -5.97 -2.03 2.07
CA LEU A 104 -5.68 -3.39 1.58
C LEU A 104 -6.96 -4.23 1.43
N LEU A 105 -7.83 -4.21 2.44
CA LEU A 105 -9.08 -4.96 2.46
C LEU A 105 -10.12 -4.47 1.44
N GLU A 106 -9.91 -3.30 0.82
CA GLU A 106 -10.72 -2.81 -0.29
C GLU A 106 -10.23 -3.35 -1.65
N TYR A 107 -8.96 -3.75 -1.75
CA TYR A 107 -8.37 -4.22 -3.01
C TYR A 107 -8.51 -5.71 -3.22
N ILE A 108 -8.36 -6.46 -2.14
CA ILE A 108 -8.38 -7.92 -2.15
C ILE A 108 -9.39 -8.41 -1.13
N ASP A 109 -9.94 -9.58 -1.38
CA ASP A 109 -10.85 -10.22 -0.44
C ASP A 109 -10.17 -10.53 0.91
N PHE A 110 -10.99 -10.67 1.96
CA PHE A 110 -10.50 -10.88 3.32
C PHE A 110 -9.59 -12.11 3.45
N ASP A 111 -9.92 -13.24 2.81
CA ASP A 111 -9.11 -14.46 2.88
C ASP A 111 -7.73 -14.25 2.25
N THR A 112 -7.67 -13.54 1.11
CA THR A 112 -6.41 -13.17 0.46
C THR A 112 -5.61 -12.19 1.32
N ALA A 113 -6.24 -11.16 1.90
CA ALA A 113 -5.57 -10.23 2.81
C ALA A 113 -5.04 -10.92 4.07
N PHE A 114 -5.84 -11.79 4.69
CA PHE A 114 -5.46 -12.53 5.88
C PHE A 114 -4.25 -13.44 5.62
N ARG A 115 -4.27 -14.18 4.51
CA ARG A 115 -3.12 -15.01 4.08
C ARG A 115 -1.88 -14.17 3.82
N TYR A 116 -2.02 -13.03 3.15
CA TYR A 116 -0.94 -12.09 2.91
C TYR A 116 -0.33 -11.59 4.23
N LEU A 117 -1.16 -11.11 5.16
CA LEU A 117 -0.71 -10.59 6.45
C LEU A 117 -0.04 -11.67 7.31
N HIS A 118 -0.53 -12.90 7.23
CA HIS A 118 0.10 -14.03 7.91
C HIS A 118 1.52 -14.30 7.40
N ILE A 119 1.69 -14.32 6.07
CA ILE A 119 3.02 -14.50 5.45
C ILE A 119 3.92 -13.32 5.80
N LEU A 120 3.40 -12.10 5.71
CA LEU A 120 4.13 -10.88 6.02
C LEU A 120 4.64 -10.89 7.46
N ASN A 121 3.78 -11.17 8.44
CA ASN A 121 4.17 -11.24 9.86
C ASN A 121 5.26 -12.27 10.11
N HIS A 122 5.20 -13.44 9.45
CA HIS A 122 6.26 -14.43 9.57
C HIS A 122 7.61 -13.92 9.03
N ARG A 123 7.61 -13.15 7.93
CA ARG A 123 8.83 -12.54 7.38
C ARG A 123 9.38 -11.42 8.29
N VAL A 124 8.50 -10.57 8.81
CA VAL A 124 8.85 -9.54 9.80
C VAL A 124 9.51 -10.19 11.03
N GLN A 125 8.90 -11.24 11.56
CA GLN A 125 9.42 -11.97 12.72
C GLN A 125 10.76 -12.67 12.41
N ALA A 126 10.89 -13.32 11.25
CA ALA A 126 12.12 -13.99 10.85
C ALA A 126 13.31 -13.02 10.70
N ALA A 127 13.04 -11.77 10.32
CA ALA A 127 14.03 -10.71 10.24
C ALA A 127 14.30 -10.00 11.59
N GLY A 128 13.62 -10.38 12.67
CA GLY A 128 13.71 -9.69 13.96
C GLY A 128 13.19 -8.25 13.92
N ALA A 129 12.32 -7.94 12.97
CA ALA A 129 11.77 -6.61 12.77
C ALA A 129 10.53 -6.36 13.63
N VAL A 130 10.25 -5.08 13.88
CA VAL A 130 9.01 -4.65 14.56
C VAL A 130 8.01 -4.19 13.49
N GLY A 131 6.84 -4.81 13.45
CA GLY A 131 5.78 -4.47 12.51
C GLY A 131 4.72 -3.56 13.13
N TYR A 132 4.46 -2.42 12.50
CA TYR A 132 3.35 -1.52 12.82
C TYR A 132 2.32 -1.53 11.70
N TYR A 133 1.08 -1.87 12.06
CA TYR A 133 -0.03 -1.99 11.12
C TYR A 133 -1.16 -1.07 11.54
N GLN A 134 -1.64 -0.24 10.63
CA GLN A 134 -2.74 0.68 10.89
C GLN A 134 -4.03 0.19 10.26
N ILE A 135 -5.14 0.26 11.00
CA ILE A 135 -6.49 -0.01 10.50
C ILE A 135 -7.47 0.98 11.15
N ASP A 136 -8.49 1.41 10.41
CA ASP A 136 -9.63 2.14 10.94
C ASP A 136 -10.75 1.13 11.27
N PRO A 137 -11.07 0.90 12.56
CA PRO A 137 -12.03 -0.10 12.98
C PRO A 137 -13.48 0.27 12.65
N ASP A 138 -13.79 1.53 12.37
CA ASP A 138 -15.16 1.95 12.05
C ASP A 138 -15.55 1.58 10.61
N VAL A 139 -14.59 1.19 9.78
CA VAL A 139 -14.80 0.79 8.37
C VAL A 139 -15.28 -0.65 8.27
N HIS A 140 -14.77 -1.49 9.17
CA HIS A 140 -14.94 -2.92 9.08
C HIS A 140 -15.92 -3.39 10.14
N ASP A 141 -16.58 -4.51 9.86
CA ASP A 141 -17.41 -5.13 10.86
C ASP A 141 -16.55 -5.66 12.04
N PRO A 142 -17.13 -5.78 13.24
CA PRO A 142 -16.38 -6.23 14.42
C PRO A 142 -15.77 -7.64 14.28
N GLU A 143 -16.34 -8.52 13.46
CA GLU A 143 -15.82 -9.87 13.25
C GLU A 143 -14.51 -9.83 12.46
N THR A 144 -14.46 -9.06 11.38
CA THR A 144 -13.22 -8.76 10.62
C THR A 144 -12.13 -8.21 11.54
N ILE A 145 -12.45 -7.19 12.35
CA ILE A 145 -11.47 -6.59 13.27
C ILE A 145 -10.97 -7.60 14.30
N ASN A 146 -11.87 -8.33 14.97
CA ASN A 146 -11.48 -9.32 15.97
C ASN A 146 -10.63 -10.44 15.39
N THR A 147 -10.90 -10.85 14.14
CA THR A 147 -10.13 -11.87 13.45
C THR A 147 -8.73 -11.36 13.11
N LEU A 148 -8.60 -10.13 12.59
CA LEU A 148 -7.30 -9.51 12.31
C LEU A 148 -6.46 -9.31 13.57
N LYS A 149 -7.08 -8.94 14.71
CA LYS A 149 -6.36 -8.78 15.99
C LYS A 149 -5.52 -10.03 16.34
N THR A 150 -6.01 -11.22 15.99
CA THR A 150 -5.29 -12.50 16.25
C THR A 150 -3.95 -12.64 15.55
N LEU A 151 -3.69 -11.86 14.49
CA LEU A 151 -2.43 -11.88 13.75
C LEU A 151 -1.30 -11.08 14.43
N PHE A 152 -1.62 -10.25 15.42
CA PHE A 152 -0.69 -9.29 16.00
C PHE A 152 -0.49 -9.53 17.49
N ASP A 153 0.73 -9.33 17.99
CA ASP A 153 1.06 -9.55 19.40
C ASP A 153 0.38 -8.55 20.34
N THR A 154 0.17 -7.33 19.86
CA THR A 154 -0.35 -6.22 20.66
C THR A 154 -1.22 -5.31 19.80
N VAL A 155 -2.37 -4.93 20.35
CA VAL A 155 -3.31 -4.00 19.74
C VAL A 155 -3.28 -2.69 20.52
N VAL A 156 -3.03 -1.59 19.81
CA VAL A 156 -3.13 -0.23 20.35
C VAL A 156 -4.38 0.41 19.79
N GLU A 157 -5.33 0.76 20.65
CA GLU A 157 -6.55 1.47 20.27
C GLU A 157 -6.39 2.94 20.68
N VAL A 158 -6.48 3.84 19.72
CA VAL A 158 -6.34 5.28 19.92
C VAL A 158 -7.73 5.91 19.90
N THR A 159 -8.02 6.74 20.89
CA THR A 159 -9.28 7.49 20.96
C THR A 159 -9.39 8.52 19.83
N ASP A 160 -10.62 8.92 19.51
CA ASP A 160 -10.90 9.85 18.40
C ASP A 160 -10.21 11.21 18.55
N ASP A 161 -9.99 11.67 19.78
CA ASP A 161 -9.28 12.91 20.09
C ASP A 161 -7.75 12.75 20.15
N GLY A 162 -7.23 11.56 19.83
CA GLY A 162 -5.79 11.24 19.79
C GLY A 162 -5.06 11.34 21.13
N THR A 163 -5.77 11.61 22.22
CA THR A 163 -5.19 11.99 23.51
C THR A 163 -5.01 10.80 24.44
N GLU A 164 -5.84 9.77 24.28
CA GLU A 164 -5.77 8.53 25.05
C GLU A 164 -5.57 7.34 24.11
N TRP A 165 -4.70 6.42 24.52
CA TRP A 165 -4.52 5.13 23.88
C TRP A 165 -4.59 4.02 24.92
N THR A 166 -5.19 2.91 24.55
CA THR A 166 -5.18 1.67 25.34
C THR A 166 -4.32 0.64 24.64
N THR A 167 -3.81 -0.32 25.40
CA THR A 167 -3.00 -1.41 24.85
C THR A 167 -3.50 -2.72 25.39
N THR A 168 -3.80 -3.62 24.47
CA THR A 168 -4.28 -4.96 24.78
C THR A 168 -3.31 -5.95 24.14
N PRO A 169 -2.55 -6.73 24.93
CA PRO A 169 -1.82 -7.88 24.42
C PRO A 169 -2.83 -8.90 23.86
N THR A 170 -2.59 -9.39 22.65
CA THR A 170 -3.47 -10.42 22.04
C THR A 170 -3.14 -11.81 22.60
N TYR A 171 -1.91 -12.00 23.07
CA TYR A 171 -1.46 -13.22 23.75
C TYR A 171 -1.15 -12.92 25.21
N ASP A 172 -1.88 -13.57 26.13
CA ASP A 172 -1.62 -13.56 27.56
C ASP A 172 -1.01 -14.92 27.97
N PRO A 173 0.32 -15.00 28.20
CA PRO A 173 0.97 -16.23 28.62
C PRO A 173 0.52 -16.70 30.02
N ASP A 174 -0.09 -15.85 30.85
CA ASP A 174 -0.49 -16.19 32.23
C ASP A 174 -1.84 -16.95 32.31
N ILE A 175 -2.61 -17.08 31.22
CA ILE A 175 -3.92 -17.77 31.25
C ILE A 175 -3.84 -19.24 30.79
N SER A 176 -2.65 -19.77 30.49
CA SER A 176 -2.48 -21.18 30.05
C SER A 176 -1.98 -22.15 31.14
N ALA A 177 -1.98 -21.75 32.41
CA ALA A 177 -1.51 -22.59 33.51
C ALA A 177 -2.53 -22.77 34.65
N GLU A 178 -3.82 -22.88 34.34
CA GLU A 178 -4.79 -23.52 35.25
C GLU A 178 -5.71 -24.44 34.45
N THR A 179 -5.22 -25.65 34.16
CA THR A 179 -6.10 -26.81 33.98
C THR A 179 -5.83 -27.77 35.12
N THR A 180 -6.75 -27.73 36.07
CA THR A 180 -6.90 -28.70 37.15
C THR A 180 -6.91 -30.13 36.62
N ASP A 181 -6.04 -30.96 37.20
CA ASP A 181 -6.15 -32.42 37.25
C ASP A 181 -7.59 -32.80 37.65
N ASP A 182 -8.38 -33.34 36.72
CA ASP A 182 -9.58 -34.09 37.08
C ASP A 182 -9.82 -35.22 36.08
N GLU A 183 -10.27 -36.34 36.65
CA GLU A 183 -10.26 -37.69 36.11
C GLU A 183 -11.07 -37.91 34.83
N VAL A 184 -10.61 -38.94 34.10
CA VAL A 184 -11.19 -39.55 32.90
C VAL A 184 -12.65 -39.98 33.10
N THR A 185 -13.52 -39.57 32.18
CA THR A 185 -14.60 -40.43 31.68
C THR A 185 -14.74 -40.28 30.17
N ASP A 186 -14.62 -41.41 29.46
CA ASP A 186 -14.90 -41.57 28.03
C ASP A 186 -16.25 -40.97 27.63
N ASP A 187 -16.27 -40.12 26.60
CA ASP A 187 -17.42 -39.99 25.70
C ASP A 187 -16.95 -39.55 24.30
N GLU A 188 -17.43 -40.26 23.29
CA GLU A 188 -17.14 -40.02 21.88
C GLU A 188 -17.80 -38.72 21.36
N SER A 189 -17.08 -38.06 20.45
CA SER A 189 -17.56 -37.05 19.48
C SER A 189 -17.75 -35.61 19.98
N MET A 190 -16.90 -34.72 19.46
CA MET A 190 -17.27 -33.67 18.50
C MET A 190 -16.02 -32.82 18.27
N ALA A 191 -15.32 -33.06 17.17
CA ALA A 191 -14.38 -32.09 16.64
C ALA A 191 -15.16 -30.81 16.34
N SER A 192 -14.94 -29.75 17.12
CA SER A 192 -15.40 -28.41 16.75
C SER A 192 -14.61 -27.98 15.53
N SER A 193 -15.15 -28.32 14.36
CA SER A 193 -14.75 -27.85 13.05
C SER A 193 -14.97 -26.34 12.99
N GLY A 194 -13.99 -25.58 13.48
CA GLY A 194 -13.87 -24.16 13.19
C GLY A 194 -13.26 -23.95 11.79
N PRO A 195 -13.56 -22.83 11.11
CA PRO A 195 -13.00 -22.52 9.79
C PRO A 195 -11.46 -22.43 9.78
N LEU A 196 -10.83 -22.28 10.95
CA LEU A 196 -9.38 -22.14 11.09
C LEU A 196 -8.58 -23.45 10.94
N SER A 197 -9.18 -24.61 11.23
CA SER A 197 -8.51 -25.90 11.03
C SER A 197 -8.28 -26.25 9.55
N SER A 198 -9.14 -25.75 8.67
CA SER A 198 -9.03 -25.98 7.23
C SER A 198 -7.89 -25.15 6.60
N LEU A 199 -7.69 -23.91 7.07
CA LEU A 199 -6.59 -23.04 6.62
C LEU A 199 -5.21 -23.54 7.07
N ALA A 200 -5.07 -24.01 8.30
CA ALA A 200 -3.81 -24.56 8.81
C ALA A 200 -3.32 -25.79 8.01
N THR A 201 -4.26 -26.61 7.53
CA THR A 201 -3.93 -27.83 6.76
C THR A 201 -3.46 -27.47 5.33
N MET A 202 -4.05 -26.45 4.71
CA MET A 202 -3.72 -26.04 3.34
C MET A 202 -2.36 -25.34 3.24
N VAL A 203 -1.91 -24.69 4.32
CA VAL A 203 -0.60 -24.03 4.41
C VAL A 203 0.54 -25.05 4.58
N SER A 204 0.28 -26.20 5.23
CA SER A 204 1.30 -27.25 5.38
C SER A 204 1.73 -27.89 4.05
N ASP A 205 0.81 -27.98 3.07
CA ASP A 205 1.11 -28.53 1.73
C ASP A 205 1.89 -27.56 0.85
N LEU A 206 1.77 -26.25 1.09
CA LEU A 206 2.49 -25.23 0.31
C LEU A 206 3.96 -25.10 0.73
N PHE A 207 4.30 -25.57 1.93
CA PHE A 207 5.66 -25.52 2.50
C PHE A 207 6.31 -26.90 2.71
N SER A 208 5.64 -28.00 2.36
CA SER A 208 6.23 -29.35 2.31
C SER A 208 6.77 -29.67 0.90
N THR A 209 7.83 -28.99 0.49
CA THR A 209 8.70 -29.46 -0.59
C THR A 209 10.06 -29.80 0.01
N ASP A 210 10.24 -31.11 0.26
CA ASP A 210 11.54 -31.72 0.50
C ASP A 210 12.47 -31.47 -0.70
N GLY A 211 13.70 -31.11 -0.40
CA GLY A 211 14.70 -30.75 -1.39
C GLY A 211 15.15 -31.93 -2.26
N ASP A 212 15.30 -31.66 -3.55
CA ASP A 212 16.39 -32.22 -4.36
C ASP A 212 16.67 -31.26 -5.52
N ALA A 213 17.79 -30.55 -5.44
CA ALA A 213 18.31 -29.75 -6.54
C ALA A 213 19.31 -30.61 -7.32
N SER A 214 18.96 -30.96 -8.55
CA SER A 214 19.94 -31.33 -9.57
C SER A 214 19.61 -30.62 -10.88
N ALA A 215 20.64 -29.92 -11.35
CA ALA A 215 20.68 -29.11 -12.54
C ALA A 215 20.56 -29.96 -13.82
N GLU A 216 19.96 -29.39 -14.86
CA GLU A 216 20.42 -29.58 -16.23
C GLU A 216 19.97 -28.39 -17.09
N SER A 217 20.95 -27.65 -17.60
CA SER A 217 20.78 -26.55 -18.56
C SER A 217 21.26 -27.07 -19.90
N THR A 218 20.35 -27.29 -20.85
CA THR A 218 20.69 -27.70 -22.21
C THR A 218 20.57 -26.50 -23.15
N THR A 219 21.74 -26.10 -23.63
CA THR A 219 21.95 -25.16 -24.73
C THR A 219 21.66 -25.85 -26.06
N GLU A 220 20.98 -25.20 -26.99
CA GLU A 220 21.22 -25.44 -28.42
C GLU A 220 21.00 -24.16 -29.23
N GLN A 221 22.06 -23.82 -29.99
CA GLN A 221 22.15 -22.68 -30.91
C GLN A 221 21.77 -23.10 -32.34
N THR A 222 21.54 -22.06 -33.15
CA THR A 222 21.82 -21.93 -34.60
C THR A 222 20.77 -22.45 -35.57
N GLU A 223 20.23 -21.55 -36.41
CA GLU A 223 20.69 -21.43 -37.80
C GLU A 223 20.27 -20.10 -38.46
N THR A 224 21.14 -19.69 -39.37
CA THR A 224 21.33 -18.39 -40.04
C THR A 224 20.61 -18.26 -41.39
N ARG A 225 20.66 -17.02 -41.95
CA ARG A 225 20.67 -16.63 -43.39
C ARG A 225 19.27 -16.29 -43.95
N GLY A 226 18.97 -15.15 -44.55
CA GLY A 226 19.70 -13.96 -45.00
C GLY A 226 19.14 -13.57 -46.38
N ASP A 227 18.68 -12.33 -46.60
CA ASP A 227 18.72 -11.61 -47.91
C ASP A 227 18.18 -10.17 -47.76
N GLU A 228 19.02 -9.19 -48.11
CA GLU A 228 18.69 -7.83 -48.60
C GLU A 228 18.76 -7.89 -50.16
N PRO A 229 18.36 -6.90 -51.01
CA PRO A 229 18.41 -5.43 -50.80
C PRO A 229 17.37 -4.57 -51.58
N THR A 230 17.61 -3.24 -51.62
CA THR A 230 17.36 -2.28 -52.73
C THR A 230 15.98 -1.56 -52.72
N MET A 231 15.80 -0.26 -53.03
CA MET A 231 16.66 0.88 -53.44
C MET A 231 15.80 2.18 -53.36
N ALA A 232 16.51 3.30 -53.17
CA ALA A 232 16.20 4.74 -53.35
C ALA A 232 14.83 5.26 -53.85
N GLU A 233 14.41 6.41 -53.30
CA GLU A 233 14.35 7.68 -54.06
C GLU A 233 14.30 8.90 -53.13
N ALA A 234 14.94 9.98 -53.58
CA ALA A 234 15.00 11.30 -52.97
C ALA A 234 14.10 12.25 -53.76
N ASP A 235 13.48 13.24 -53.13
CA ASP A 235 13.33 14.56 -53.75
C ASP A 235 13.10 15.68 -52.74
N ASP A 236 13.64 16.83 -53.14
CA ASP A 236 13.80 18.11 -52.46
C ASP A 236 12.72 19.08 -52.96
N ASP A 237 12.09 19.87 -52.07
CA ASP A 237 11.76 21.25 -52.43
C ASP A 237 11.72 22.14 -51.18
N SER A 238 12.63 23.10 -51.20
CA SER A 238 12.72 24.24 -50.30
C SER A 238 11.73 25.33 -50.73
N ARG A 239 11.18 26.12 -49.79
CA ARG A 239 10.91 27.58 -49.95
C ARG A 239 10.38 28.26 -48.66
N GLU A 240 11.33 28.95 -48.02
CA GLU A 240 11.32 30.25 -47.32
C GLU A 240 10.05 31.00 -46.88
N SER A 241 10.15 31.50 -45.63
CA SER A 241 9.82 32.85 -45.12
C SER A 241 8.33 33.25 -45.03
N THR A 242 7.83 33.73 -43.89
CA THR A 242 8.14 35.07 -43.40
C THR A 242 7.84 35.22 -41.90
N ALA A 243 8.81 35.75 -41.16
CA ALA A 243 8.68 36.25 -39.81
C ALA A 243 7.68 37.42 -39.73
N THR A 244 6.89 37.48 -38.67
CA THR A 244 6.40 38.75 -38.13
C THR A 244 6.48 38.68 -36.62
N ALA A 245 7.52 39.32 -36.08
CA ALA A 245 7.61 39.65 -34.67
C ALA A 245 6.50 40.66 -34.32
N THR A 246 5.76 40.35 -33.26
CA THR A 246 5.00 41.35 -32.49
C THR A 246 5.22 41.04 -31.01
N THR A 247 6.12 41.84 -30.45
CA THR A 247 6.20 42.33 -29.06
C THR A 247 5.22 41.73 -28.02
N VAL A 248 5.79 40.86 -27.18
CA VAL A 248 5.70 40.69 -25.71
C VAL A 248 4.74 41.65 -24.97
N PRO A 249 3.87 41.14 -24.08
CA PRO A 249 4.20 40.94 -22.66
C PRO A 249 4.20 39.43 -22.34
N GLU A 250 5.31 38.79 -21.99
CA GLU A 250 5.87 38.65 -20.64
C GLU A 250 4.82 38.77 -19.53
N ASN A 251 4.48 37.57 -19.01
CA ASN A 251 3.87 37.27 -17.73
C ASN A 251 2.36 37.55 -17.61
N LEU A 252 1.57 36.63 -18.17
CA LEU A 252 0.23 36.31 -17.67
C LEU A 252 0.12 34.79 -17.69
N ALA A 253 0.55 34.17 -16.59
CA ALA A 253 -0.10 33.02 -15.99
C ALA A 253 -0.80 32.05 -16.95
N ASP A 254 -0.07 31.03 -17.40
CA ASP A 254 -0.63 29.68 -17.56
C ASP A 254 -0.95 29.08 -16.17
N GLU A 255 -1.50 29.90 -15.26
CA GLU A 255 -2.46 29.43 -14.27
C GLU A 255 -3.73 29.26 -15.09
N GLU A 256 -3.81 28.16 -15.84
CA GLU A 256 -5.10 27.66 -16.30
C GLU A 256 -6.04 27.78 -15.09
N MET A 257 -7.20 28.40 -15.31
CA MET A 257 -8.24 28.48 -14.29
C MET A 257 -8.73 27.05 -14.05
N LEU A 258 -7.92 26.22 -13.38
CA LEU A 258 -8.22 24.86 -12.98
C LEU A 258 -9.55 24.97 -12.28
N THR A 259 -10.55 24.41 -12.92
CA THR A 259 -11.87 24.32 -12.31
C THR A 259 -11.72 23.52 -11.02
N ASP A 260 -12.61 23.78 -10.05
CA ASP A 260 -12.57 23.04 -8.78
C ASP A 260 -12.53 21.50 -8.98
N GLU A 261 -13.08 21.01 -10.11
CA GLU A 261 -13.08 19.60 -10.51
C GLU A 261 -11.74 19.13 -11.08
N GLU A 262 -11.08 19.95 -11.91
CA GLU A 262 -9.72 19.68 -12.38
C GLU A 262 -8.69 19.73 -11.24
N GLN A 263 -8.90 20.59 -10.23
CA GLN A 263 -8.06 20.60 -9.03
C GLN A 263 -8.23 19.30 -8.23
N ILE A 264 -9.46 18.80 -8.03
CA ILE A 264 -9.68 17.50 -7.38
C ILE A 264 -9.07 16.37 -8.21
N ARG A 265 -9.24 16.38 -9.54
CA ARG A 265 -8.66 15.37 -10.43
C ARG A 265 -7.13 15.36 -10.34
N SER A 266 -6.50 16.54 -10.40
CA SER A 266 -5.05 16.68 -10.28
C SER A 266 -4.55 16.15 -8.94
N LEU A 267 -5.28 16.44 -7.84
CA LEU A 267 -4.97 15.89 -6.53
C LEU A 267 -5.11 14.36 -6.52
N LEU A 268 -6.19 13.80 -7.06
CA LEU A 268 -6.35 12.35 -7.11
C LEU A 268 -5.23 11.68 -7.90
N ILE A 269 -4.83 12.24 -9.06
CA ILE A 269 -3.71 11.74 -9.86
C ILE A 269 -2.40 11.80 -9.07
N GLN A 270 -2.11 12.94 -8.44
CA GLN A 270 -0.92 13.12 -7.60
C GLN A 270 -0.85 12.10 -6.46
N TYR A 271 -1.99 11.65 -5.96
CA TYR A 271 -2.11 10.67 -4.88
C TYR A 271 -2.34 9.23 -5.41
N GLY A 272 -1.88 8.95 -6.63
CA GLY A 272 -1.91 7.59 -7.18
C GLY A 272 -3.30 7.10 -7.56
N GLY A 273 -4.19 8.04 -7.89
CA GLY A 273 -5.56 7.79 -8.33
C GLY A 273 -6.60 7.77 -7.23
N ARG A 274 -6.23 8.06 -5.98
CA ARG A 274 -7.15 8.00 -4.85
C ARG A 274 -6.74 8.90 -3.70
N MET A 275 -7.70 9.40 -2.92
CA MET A 275 -7.42 10.28 -1.79
C MET A 275 -8.58 10.24 -0.80
N LYS A 276 -8.32 10.34 0.52
CA LYS A 276 -9.42 10.48 1.47
C LYS A 276 -10.07 11.85 1.24
N GLN A 277 -11.39 11.91 1.33
CA GLN A 277 -12.13 13.17 1.23
C GLN A 277 -11.68 14.19 2.30
N ALA A 278 -11.23 13.70 3.47
CA ALA A 278 -10.64 14.53 4.51
C ALA A 278 -9.34 15.20 4.05
N ASP A 279 -8.47 14.45 3.37
CA ASP A 279 -7.20 14.94 2.86
C ASP A 279 -7.45 15.94 1.72
N ILE A 280 -8.43 15.69 0.83
CA ILE A 280 -8.87 16.67 -0.18
C ILE A 280 -9.29 17.99 0.49
N THR A 281 -10.00 17.89 1.63
CA THR A 281 -10.44 19.07 2.40
C THR A 281 -9.23 19.82 2.99
N ALA A 282 -8.21 19.11 3.45
CA ALA A 282 -6.98 19.69 3.99
C ALA A 282 -6.17 20.39 2.89
N GLU A 283 -5.88 19.71 1.79
CA GLU A 283 -5.06 20.23 0.70
C GLU A 283 -5.70 21.41 -0.04
N THR A 284 -7.02 21.34 -0.28
CA THR A 284 -7.74 22.43 -0.96
C THR A 284 -8.08 23.58 -0.01
N SER A 285 -7.97 23.38 1.31
CA SER A 285 -8.50 24.28 2.35
C SER A 285 -10.00 24.63 2.18
N TRP A 286 -10.76 23.83 1.43
CA TRP A 286 -12.19 24.02 1.22
C TRP A 286 -13.02 23.51 2.40
N SER A 287 -14.24 24.00 2.56
CA SER A 287 -15.17 23.42 3.56
C SER A 287 -15.59 21.99 3.15
N LYS A 288 -15.79 21.09 4.13
CA LYS A 288 -16.33 19.72 3.92
C LYS A 288 -17.59 19.70 3.04
N SER A 289 -18.49 20.67 3.21
CA SER A 289 -19.74 20.77 2.43
C SER A 289 -19.50 21.13 0.95
N THR A 290 -18.44 21.87 0.66
CA THR A 290 -18.08 22.26 -0.72
C THR A 290 -17.39 21.09 -1.42
N VAL A 291 -16.41 20.46 -0.76
CA VAL A 291 -15.79 19.23 -1.25
C VAL A 291 -16.85 18.16 -1.53
N SER A 292 -17.77 17.93 -0.59
CA SER A 292 -18.84 16.94 -0.76
C SER A 292 -19.75 17.22 -1.97
N ARG A 293 -20.05 18.50 -2.27
CA ARG A 293 -20.87 18.87 -3.44
C ARG A 293 -20.12 18.67 -4.75
N LYS A 294 -18.82 18.98 -4.78
CA LYS A 294 -17.97 18.80 -5.96
C LYS A 294 -17.76 17.33 -6.27
N LEU A 295 -17.46 16.53 -5.25
CA LEU A 295 -17.35 15.08 -5.41
C LEU A 295 -18.66 14.46 -5.89
N SER A 296 -19.82 14.88 -5.35
CA SER A 296 -21.10 14.43 -5.89
C SER A 296 -21.27 14.77 -7.38
N LYS A 297 -20.84 15.97 -7.81
CA LYS A 297 -20.91 16.33 -9.24
C LYS A 297 -19.97 15.48 -10.10
N MET A 298 -18.75 15.23 -9.64
CA MET A 298 -17.80 14.38 -10.36
C MET A 298 -18.25 12.91 -10.41
N GLU A 299 -18.95 12.40 -9.38
CA GLU A 299 -19.61 11.09 -9.43
C GLU A 299 -20.76 11.08 -10.43
N ASP A 300 -21.59 12.12 -10.46
CA ASP A 300 -22.68 12.23 -11.44
C ASP A 300 -22.15 12.27 -12.90
N ASP A 301 -20.92 12.75 -13.08
CA ASP A 301 -20.20 12.80 -14.36
C ASP A 301 -19.35 11.53 -14.63
N ASP A 302 -19.47 10.48 -13.81
CA ASP A 302 -18.72 9.20 -13.88
C ASP A 302 -17.18 9.37 -13.85
N GLU A 303 -16.67 10.46 -13.29
CA GLU A 303 -15.22 10.72 -13.24
C GLU A 303 -14.54 10.10 -12.01
N ILE A 304 -15.29 9.91 -10.94
CA ILE A 304 -14.81 9.36 -9.67
C ILE A 304 -15.82 8.40 -9.07
N THR A 305 -15.35 7.58 -8.13
CA THR A 305 -16.18 6.74 -7.27
C THR A 305 -15.82 7.00 -5.80
N ARG A 306 -16.81 7.14 -4.93
CA ARG A 306 -16.58 7.16 -3.47
C ARG A 306 -16.96 5.84 -2.84
N ILE A 307 -16.04 5.33 -2.04
CA ILE A 307 -16.30 4.22 -1.13
C ILE A 307 -16.31 4.77 0.29
N GLN A 308 -17.30 4.36 1.08
CA GLN A 308 -17.31 4.71 2.49
C GLN A 308 -16.26 3.88 3.22
N VAL A 309 -15.32 4.59 3.84
CA VAL A 309 -14.19 4.02 4.57
C VAL A 309 -14.24 4.58 5.99
N GLY A 310 -14.93 3.86 6.86
CA GLY A 310 -15.07 4.20 8.28
C GLY A 310 -15.94 5.42 8.49
N ARG A 311 -15.37 6.43 9.14
CA ARG A 311 -16.01 7.74 9.34
C ARG A 311 -15.84 8.70 8.17
N GLY A 312 -15.07 8.29 7.16
CA GLY A 312 -14.74 9.07 5.98
C GLY A 312 -15.15 8.40 4.68
N ASN A 313 -14.85 9.08 3.58
CA ASN A 313 -14.97 8.51 2.24
C ASN A 313 -13.58 8.48 1.62
N LEU A 314 -13.24 7.38 0.97
CA LEU A 314 -12.10 7.31 0.05
C LEU A 314 -12.61 7.57 -1.36
N VAL A 315 -11.97 8.50 -2.05
CA VAL A 315 -12.33 8.91 -3.41
C VAL A 315 -11.35 8.25 -4.37
N PHE A 316 -11.86 7.63 -5.42
CA PHE A 316 -11.09 6.99 -6.50
C PHE A 316 -11.34 7.72 -7.81
N LEU A 317 -10.31 7.91 -8.61
CA LEU A 317 -10.47 8.27 -10.01
C LEU A 317 -10.95 7.04 -10.79
N ASN A 318 -11.92 7.23 -11.69
CA ASN A 318 -12.43 6.15 -12.52
C ASN A 318 -11.31 5.52 -13.37
N GLY A 319 -11.24 4.20 -13.40
CA GLY A 319 -10.14 3.43 -14.01
C GLY A 319 -9.02 3.01 -13.05
N SER A 320 -9.07 3.45 -11.79
CA SER A 320 -8.15 3.01 -10.72
C SER A 320 -8.88 2.27 -9.57
N GLU A 321 -10.09 1.82 -9.84
CA GLU A 321 -10.92 1.05 -8.89
C GLU A 321 -10.40 -0.39 -8.75
N PRO A 322 -10.41 -0.96 -7.54
CA PRO A 322 -10.16 -2.39 -7.37
C PRO A 322 -11.32 -3.22 -7.92
N GLU A 323 -11.02 -4.33 -8.61
CA GLU A 323 -12.05 -5.23 -9.17
C GLU A 323 -13.03 -5.79 -8.11
N ALA A 324 -12.63 -5.82 -6.83
CA ALA A 324 -13.47 -6.18 -5.70
C ALA A 324 -14.66 -5.20 -5.46
N SER A 325 -14.61 -4.00 -6.04
CA SER A 325 -15.68 -2.99 -5.97
C SER A 325 -16.78 -3.19 -7.01
N LYS A 326 -16.63 -4.14 -7.96
CA LYS A 326 -17.75 -4.55 -8.80
C LYS A 326 -18.77 -5.24 -7.90
N SER A 327 -19.79 -4.48 -7.51
CA SER A 327 -20.94 -4.95 -6.74
C SER A 327 -21.40 -6.32 -7.26
N PRO A 328 -21.63 -7.33 -6.40
CA PRO A 328 -22.16 -8.64 -6.81
C PRO A 328 -23.56 -8.59 -7.45
N PHE A 329 -24.12 -7.40 -7.65
CA PHE A 329 -25.50 -7.16 -8.04
C PHE A 329 -25.70 -6.40 -9.35
N GLU A 330 -24.66 -6.22 -10.17
CA GLU A 330 -24.85 -5.83 -11.57
C GLU A 330 -24.61 -7.01 -12.53
N ALA A 331 -25.72 -7.75 -12.71
CA ALA A 331 -26.17 -8.56 -13.86
C ALA A 331 -25.19 -9.50 -14.59
#